data_AF-Q7P8D9-F1
#
_entry.id   AF-Q7P8D9-F1
#
_cell.length_a   1.000
_cell.length_b   1.000
_cell.length_c   1.000
_cell.angle_alpha   90.00
_cell.angle_beta   90.00
_cell.angle_gamma   90.00
#
_symmetry.space_group_name_H-M   'P 1'
#
loop_
_entity.id
_entity.type
_entity.pdbx_description
1 polymer ?
#
loop_
_entity_poly.entity_id
_entity_poly.type
_entity_poly.pdbx_seq_one_letter_code
_entity_poly.pdbx_strand_id
1 'polypeptide(L)'
;MKLRGKIYSIVTGGVYKVLNINFESRKITGINKNEELSFEFKDVIWLESTGIKEDKKYIYTDDYLLATKDENLILCGIVKRRKDGVFVLENKKQHKSIPLIELKASGVKLINLQNYKIYFAKKNNKNN
;
A
#
# COMPACT_ATOMS: atom_id res chain seq x y z
N MET A 1 -9.15 15.76 -8.38
CA MET A 1 -8.04 14.87 -7.97
C MET A 1 -8.44 13.42 -8.27
N LYS A 2 -7.72 12.68 -9.12
CA LYS A 2 -8.03 11.25 -9.36
C LYS A 2 -7.51 10.43 -8.17
N LEU A 3 -8.41 9.85 -7.37
CA LEU A 3 -8.06 8.89 -6.32
C LEU A 3 -7.34 7.70 -6.95
N ARG A 4 -6.04 7.58 -6.71
CA ARG A 4 -5.23 6.43 -7.12
C ARG A 4 -5.05 5.55 -5.90
N GLY A 5 -6.00 4.66 -5.66
CA GLY A 5 -5.95 3.71 -4.55
C GLY A 5 -6.36 2.32 -4.97
N LYS A 6 -6.02 1.38 -4.11
CA LYS A 6 -6.54 0.02 -4.14
C LYS A 6 -7.27 -0.25 -2.83
N ILE A 7 -8.16 -1.22 -2.87
CA ILE A 7 -8.70 -1.85 -1.67
C ILE A 7 -8.38 -3.32 -1.68
N TYR A 8 -8.18 -3.89 -0.50
CA TYR A 8 -8.32 -5.31 -0.28
C TYR A 8 -9.67 -5.55 0.40
N SER A 9 -10.51 -6.40 -0.17
CA SER A 9 -11.78 -6.81 0.43
C SER A 9 -11.52 -7.95 1.42
N ILE A 10 -11.96 -7.78 2.66
CA ILE A 10 -11.86 -8.81 3.70
C ILE A 10 -12.88 -9.93 3.42
N VAL A 11 -14.01 -9.57 2.81
CA VAL A 11 -15.11 -10.49 2.46
C VAL A 11 -14.70 -11.42 1.31
N THR A 12 -14.16 -10.88 0.22
CA THR A 12 -13.82 -11.69 -0.97
C THR A 12 -12.36 -12.14 -0.97
N GLY A 13 -11.51 -11.55 -0.14
CA GLY A 13 -10.06 -11.74 -0.20
C GLY A 13 -9.38 -11.17 -1.45
N GLY A 14 -10.12 -10.42 -2.28
CA GLY A 14 -9.65 -9.84 -3.53
C GLY A 14 -9.03 -8.45 -3.37
N VAL A 15 -8.19 -8.06 -4.34
CA VAL A 15 -7.66 -6.69 -4.45
C VAL A 15 -8.31 -6.00 -5.65
N TYR A 16 -8.90 -4.83 -5.41
CA TYR A 16 -9.64 -4.06 -6.40
C TYR A 16 -9.02 -2.68 -6.57
N LYS A 17 -8.96 -2.19 -7.81
CA LYS A 17 -8.63 -0.79 -8.10
C LYS A 17 -9.86 0.05 -7.79
N VAL A 18 -9.66 1.15 -7.07
CA VAL A 18 -10.79 1.98 -6.63
C VAL A 18 -11.29 2.84 -7.78
N LEU A 19 -12.61 2.85 -7.96
CA LEU A 19 -13.32 3.66 -8.97
C LEU A 19 -14.03 4.84 -8.32
N ASN A 20 -14.73 4.60 -7.20
CA ASN A 20 -15.51 5.61 -6.51
C ASN A 20 -15.48 5.40 -4.99
N ILE A 21 -15.57 6.50 -4.23
CA ILE A 21 -15.73 6.49 -2.78
C ILE A 21 -16.93 7.38 -2.45
N ASN A 22 -18.00 6.78 -1.93
CA ASN A 22 -19.18 7.50 -1.48
C ASN A 22 -19.15 7.59 0.05
N PHE A 23 -18.86 8.78 0.57
CA PHE A 23 -18.75 9.02 2.01
C PHE A 23 -20.11 9.05 2.72
N GLU A 24 -21.18 9.48 2.04
CA GLU A 24 -22.53 9.54 2.61
C GLU A 24 -23.07 8.13 2.88
N SER A 25 -22.97 7.24 1.90
CA SER A 25 -23.36 5.83 2.05
C SER A 25 -22.26 4.95 2.66
N ARG A 26 -21.08 5.51 2.93
CA ARG A 26 -19.90 4.80 3.48
C ARG A 26 -19.48 3.57 2.66
N LYS A 27 -19.60 3.69 1.34
CA LYS A 27 -19.31 2.62 0.38
C LYS A 27 -18.15 2.98 -0.54
N ILE A 28 -17.38 1.97 -0.89
CA ILE A 28 -16.28 2.06 -1.84
C ILE A 28 -16.48 1.08 -2.98
N THR A 29 -16.42 1.58 -4.21
CA THR A 29 -16.58 0.78 -5.43
C THR A 29 -15.21 0.51 -6.02
N GLY A 30 -14.93 -0.76 -6.30
CA GLY A 30 -13.67 -1.20 -6.88
C GLY A 30 -13.87 -2.23 -7.98
N ILE A 31 -12.90 -2.28 -8.89
CA ILE A 31 -12.86 -3.20 -10.03
C ILE A 31 -11.62 -4.08 -9.98
N ASN A 32 -11.78 -5.37 -10.28
CA ASN A 32 -10.69 -6.29 -10.55
C ASN A 32 -10.78 -6.79 -12.01
N LYS A 33 -10.09 -7.88 -12.39
CA LYS A 33 -10.14 -8.38 -13.77
C LYS A 33 -11.48 -9.01 -14.16
N ASN A 34 -12.30 -9.40 -13.19
CA ASN A 34 -13.48 -10.22 -13.37
C ASN A 34 -14.78 -9.41 -13.16
N GLU A 35 -14.77 -8.48 -12.22
CA GLU A 35 -15.98 -7.83 -11.72
C GLU A 35 -15.73 -6.45 -11.12
N GLU A 36 -16.78 -5.64 -11.10
CA GLU A 36 -16.91 -4.41 -10.33
C GLU A 36 -17.85 -4.66 -9.15
N LEU A 37 -17.40 -4.31 -7.94
CA LEU A 37 -18.14 -4.53 -6.70
C LEU A 37 -18.10 -3.29 -5.81
N SER A 38 -19.15 -3.11 -5.01
CA SER A 38 -19.22 -2.11 -3.96
C SER A 38 -19.16 -2.75 -2.58
N PHE A 39 -18.35 -2.18 -1.70
CA PHE A 39 -18.11 -2.69 -0.35
C PHE A 39 -18.39 -1.60 0.69
N GLU A 40 -18.81 -2.01 1.88
CA GLU A 40 -18.83 -1.13 3.04
C GLU A 40 -17.39 -0.78 3.46
N PHE A 41 -17.16 0.43 3.98
CA PHE A 41 -15.83 0.85 4.45
C PHE A 41 -15.22 -0.08 5.49
N LYS A 42 -16.04 -0.70 6.34
CA LYS A 42 -15.58 -1.64 7.38
C LYS A 42 -15.03 -2.95 6.81
N ASP A 43 -15.41 -3.30 5.58
CA ASP A 43 -15.10 -4.60 4.97
C ASP A 43 -13.89 -4.53 4.05
N VAL A 44 -13.19 -3.38 4.03
CA VAL A 44 -12.04 -3.15 3.17
C VAL A 44 -10.84 -2.58 3.91
N ILE A 45 -9.66 -2.91 3.40
CA ILE A 45 -8.41 -2.25 3.75
C ILE A 45 -8.04 -1.29 2.63
N TRP A 46 -8.04 0.01 2.92
CA TRP A 46 -7.60 1.05 2.00
C TRP A 46 -6.08 1.05 1.84
N LEU A 47 -5.63 1.05 0.58
CA LEU A 47 -4.23 1.14 0.17
C LEU A 47 -4.06 2.40 -0.68
N GLU A 48 -3.54 3.45 -0.05
CA GLU A 48 -3.25 4.72 -0.73
C GLU A 48 -2.01 4.56 -1.60
N SER A 49 -2.07 4.98 -2.88
CA SER A 49 -0.87 5.03 -3.70
C SER A 49 0.02 6.19 -3.27
N THR A 50 1.33 5.94 -3.17
CA THR A 50 2.32 6.98 -2.93
C THR A 50 2.59 7.86 -4.16
N GLY A 51 2.06 7.46 -5.33
CA GLY A 51 2.38 8.07 -6.63
C GLY A 51 3.73 7.61 -7.21
N ILE A 52 4.62 7.03 -6.38
CA ILE A 52 5.92 6.51 -6.80
C ILE A 52 5.72 5.15 -7.47
N LYS A 53 6.49 4.92 -8.55
CA LYS A 53 6.55 3.64 -9.26
C LYS A 53 7.95 3.04 -9.19
N GLU A 54 7.99 1.72 -9.07
CA GLU A 54 9.14 0.89 -9.36
C GLU A 54 8.71 -0.16 -10.39
N ASP A 55 9.45 -0.36 -11.48
CA ASP A 55 9.14 -1.34 -12.53
C ASP A 55 7.67 -1.30 -13.01
N LYS A 56 7.15 -0.09 -13.25
CA LYS A 56 5.77 0.22 -13.65
C LYS A 56 4.69 -0.10 -12.60
N LYS A 57 5.04 -0.65 -11.43
CA LYS A 57 4.12 -0.90 -10.31
C LYS A 57 4.16 0.27 -9.34
N TYR A 58 2.98 0.74 -8.94
CA TYR A 58 2.88 1.73 -7.87
C TYR A 58 3.24 1.11 -6.53
N ILE A 59 3.86 1.91 -5.68
CA ILE A 59 4.03 1.65 -4.26
C ILE A 59 2.79 2.17 -3.53
N TYR A 60 2.34 1.44 -2.52
CA TYR A 60 1.18 1.76 -1.70
C TYR A 60 1.56 1.84 -0.23
N THR A 61 0.71 2.51 0.56
CA THR A 61 0.80 2.44 2.02
C THR A 61 0.74 1.00 2.50
N ASP A 62 1.51 0.73 3.55
CA ASP A 62 1.67 -0.58 4.15
C ASP A 62 2.41 -1.62 3.30
N ASP A 63 2.95 -1.24 2.13
CA ASP A 63 3.91 -2.10 1.42
C ASP A 63 5.18 -2.28 2.25
N TYR A 64 5.66 -3.52 2.35
CA TYR A 64 6.96 -3.84 2.93
C TYR A 64 8.02 -3.78 1.83
N LEU A 65 8.94 -2.83 1.94
CA LEU A 65 9.97 -2.60 0.93
C LEU A 65 11.37 -2.91 1.46
N LEU A 66 12.22 -3.36 0.56
CA LEU A 66 13.68 -3.30 0.69
C LEU A 66 14.17 -2.12 -0.15
N ALA A 67 14.87 -1.18 0.48
CA ALA A 67 15.55 -0.08 -0.17
C ALA A 67 17.02 -0.47 -0.37
N THR A 68 17.43 -0.69 -1.61
CA THR A 68 18.80 -1.12 -1.95
C THR A 68 19.49 -0.14 -2.89
N LYS A 69 20.81 -0.02 -2.75
CA LYS A 69 21.68 0.75 -3.65
C LYS A 69 23.00 0.03 -3.80
N ASP A 70 23.44 -0.19 -5.04
CA ASP A 70 24.68 -0.91 -5.35
C ASP A 70 24.77 -2.23 -4.56
N GLU A 71 23.67 -3.00 -4.60
CA GLU A 71 23.46 -4.28 -3.90
C GLU A 71 23.42 -4.23 -2.36
N ASN A 72 23.71 -3.06 -1.76
CA ASN A 72 23.66 -2.87 -0.31
C ASN A 72 22.24 -2.52 0.15
N LEU A 73 21.82 -3.13 1.27
CA LEU A 73 20.57 -2.78 1.93
C LEU A 73 20.74 -1.48 2.73
N ILE A 74 20.02 -0.44 2.34
CA ILE A 74 19.98 0.84 3.04
C ILE A 74 18.99 0.79 4.21
N LEU A 75 17.78 0.31 3.93
CA LEU A 75 16.70 0.19 4.89
C LEU A 75 15.70 -0.86 4.41
N CYS A 76 15.11 -1.61 5.33
CA CYS A 76 13.89 -2.36 5.06
C CYS A 76 12.79 -1.84 5.98
N GLY A 77 11.53 -1.81 5.54
CA GLY A 77 10.48 -1.23 6.37
C GLY A 77 9.12 -1.25 5.72
N ILE A 78 8.17 -0.60 6.38
CA ILE A 78 6.79 -0.46 5.94
C ILE A 78 6.58 0.96 5.43
N VAL A 79 5.92 1.10 4.28
CA VAL A 79 5.52 2.41 3.76
C VAL A 79 4.42 3.00 4.65
N LYS A 80 4.64 4.20 5.15
CA LYS A 80 3.67 4.95 5.95
C LYS A 80 3.49 6.35 5.41
N ARG A 81 2.33 6.94 5.67
CA ARG A 81 2.10 8.36 5.49
C ARG A 81 2.20 9.04 6.84
N ARG A 82 3.10 10.02 6.96
CA ARG A 82 3.23 10.86 8.14
C ARG A 82 2.08 11.87 8.22
N LYS A 83 1.91 12.50 9.39
CA LYS A 83 0.88 13.52 9.63
C LYS A 83 1.03 14.75 8.73
N ASP A 84 2.26 15.06 8.31
CA ASP A 84 2.59 16.12 7.35
C ASP A 84 2.28 15.73 5.89
N GLY A 85 1.73 14.54 5.67
CA GLY A 85 1.34 14.03 4.36
C GLY A 85 2.46 13.32 3.59
N VAL A 86 3.70 13.32 4.09
CA VAL A 86 4.86 12.70 3.41
C VAL A 86 4.83 11.18 3.53
N PHE A 87 5.12 10.48 2.42
CA PHE A 87 5.32 9.04 2.43
C PHE A 87 6.76 8.69 2.78
N VAL A 88 6.93 7.80 3.76
CA VAL A 88 8.21 7.35 4.30
C VAL A 88 8.31 5.84 4.30
N LEU A 89 9.54 5.32 4.20
CA LEU A 89 9.87 3.95 4.57
C LEU A 89 10.24 3.92 6.04
N GLU A 90 9.40 3.29 6.86
CA GLU A 90 9.57 3.23 8.32
C GLU A 90 10.10 1.86 8.76
N ASN A 91 11.21 1.88 9.50
CA ASN A 91 11.70 0.75 10.28
C ASN A 91 11.67 1.10 11.77
N LYS A 92 10.65 0.61 12.47
CA LYS A 92 10.50 0.85 13.91
C LYS A 92 11.62 0.22 14.74
N LYS A 93 12.15 -0.94 14.34
CA LYS A 93 13.21 -1.64 15.08
C LYS A 93 14.53 -0.88 15.04
N GLN A 94 14.80 -0.19 13.93
CA GLN A 94 16.01 0.62 13.76
C GLN A 94 15.78 2.09 14.12
N HIS A 95 14.57 2.48 14.57
CA HIS A 95 14.17 3.86 14.80
C HIS A 95 14.46 4.80 13.61
N LYS A 96 14.29 4.28 12.39
CA LYS A 96 14.56 5.01 11.14
C LYS A 96 13.28 5.22 10.34
N SER A 97 13.16 6.40 9.75
CA SER A 97 12.07 6.76 8.86
C SER A 97 12.63 7.69 7.78
N ILE A 98 12.68 7.21 6.54
CA ILE A 98 13.28 7.95 5.42
C ILE A 98 12.19 8.25 4.38
N PRO A 99 11.99 9.51 3.96
CA PRO A 99 11.08 9.85 2.89
C PRO A 99 11.35 9.06 1.60
N LEU A 100 10.28 8.52 1.00
CA LEU A 100 10.41 7.74 -0.23
C LEU A 100 10.97 8.59 -1.38
N ILE A 101 10.65 9.88 -1.40
CA ILE A 101 11.15 10.81 -2.41
C ILE A 101 12.67 11.00 -2.32
N GLU A 102 13.23 11.05 -1.11
CA GLU A 102 14.68 11.15 -0.88
C GLU A 102 15.39 9.87 -1.29
N LEU A 103 14.82 8.69 -0.97
CA LEU A 103 15.34 7.41 -1.43
C LEU A 103 15.39 7.36 -2.96
N LYS A 104 14.29 7.73 -3.65
CA LYS A 104 14.25 7.75 -5.12
C LYS A 104 15.23 8.74 -5.73
N ALA A 105 15.36 9.95 -5.16
CA ALA A 105 16.32 10.95 -5.61
C ALA A 105 17.77 10.46 -5.46
N SER A 106 18.04 9.61 -4.47
CA SER A 106 19.38 9.06 -4.19
C SER A 106 19.75 7.85 -5.05
N GLY A 107 18.93 7.48 -6.04
CA GLY A 107 19.15 6.33 -6.92
C GLY A 107 18.85 4.97 -6.28
N VAL A 108 18.12 4.94 -5.17
CA VAL A 108 17.76 3.69 -4.47
C VAL A 108 16.68 2.95 -5.24
N LYS A 109 16.85 1.63 -5.37
CA LYS A 109 15.84 0.70 -5.89
C LYS A 109 14.92 0.25 -4.75
N LEU A 110 13.60 0.31 -4.97
CA LEU A 110 12.60 -0.08 -3.98
C LEU A 110 11.96 -1.43 -4.34
N ILE A 111 12.42 -2.51 -3.71
CA ILE A 111 11.91 -3.86 -3.96
C ILE A 111 10.71 -4.10 -3.03
N ASN A 112 9.52 -4.27 -3.61
CA ASN A 112 8.30 -4.59 -2.86
C ASN A 112 8.18 -6.10 -2.62
N LEU A 113 8.20 -6.52 -1.35
CA LEU A 113 8.01 -7.92 -0.98
C LEU A 113 6.53 -8.28 -0.89
N GLN A 114 5.76 -7.52 -0.11
CA GLN A 114 4.34 -7.76 0.13
C GLN A 114 3.70 -6.58 0.86
N ASN A 115 2.39 -6.37 0.69
CA ASN A 115 1.64 -5.46 1.56
C ASN A 115 1.39 -6.10 2.95
N TYR A 116 1.93 -5.46 3.99
CA TYR A 116 1.88 -5.93 5.37
C TYR A 116 0.44 -6.20 5.84
N LYS A 117 -0.49 -5.26 5.60
CA LYS A 117 -1.88 -5.42 6.05
C LYS A 117 -2.60 -6.56 5.34
N ILE A 118 -2.41 -6.68 4.02
CA ILE A 118 -2.99 -7.80 3.27
C ILE A 118 -2.44 -9.15 3.78
N TYR A 119 -1.14 -9.23 4.05
CA TYR A 119 -0.52 -10.47 4.53
C TYR A 119 -1.20 -10.99 5.80
N PHE A 120 -1.38 -10.12 6.81
CA PHE A 120 -2.04 -10.49 8.06
C PHE A 120 -3.54 -10.76 7.88
N ALA A 121 -4.24 -9.99 7.05
CA ALA A 121 -5.64 -10.24 6.75
C ALA A 121 -5.86 -11.62 6.12
N LYS A 122 -5.02 -12.00 5.15
CA LYS A 122 -5.05 -13.34 4.53
C LYS A 122 -4.71 -14.45 5.52
N LYS A 123 -3.78 -14.22 6.44
CA LYS A 123 -3.42 -15.20 7.47
C LYS A 123 -4.61 -15.48 8.39
N ASN A 124 -5.34 -14.45 8.79
CA ASN A 124 -6.48 -14.59 9.68
C ASN A 124 -7.68 -15.26 8.97
N ASN A 125 -7.94 -14.93 7.70
CA ASN A 125 -9.02 -15.57 6.93
C ASN A 125 -8.80 -17.05 6.63
N LYS A 126 -7.58 -17.57 6.70
CA LYS A 126 -7.29 -19.01 6.52
C LYS A 126 -7.56 -19.86 7.76
N ASN A 127 -7.75 -19.24 8.91
CA ASN A 127 -7.93 -19.91 10.20
C ASN A 127 -9.40 -19.92 10.67
N ASN A 128 -10.32 -19.46 9.82
CA ASN A 128 -11.77 -19.58 9.99
C ASN A 128 -12.31 -20.56 8.96
#